data_AF-A0A966KYS7-F1
#
_entry.id   AF-A0A966KYS7-F1
#
_cell.length_a   1.000
_cell.length_b   1.000
_cell.length_c   1.000
_cell.angle_alpha   90.00
_cell.angle_beta   90.00
_cell.angle_gamma   90.00
#
_symmetry.space_group_name_H-M   'P 1'
#
loop_
_entity.id
_entity.type
_entity.pdbx_description
1 polymer ?
#
loop_
_entity_poly.entity_id
_entity_poly.type
_entity_poly.pdbx_seq_one_letter_code
_entity_poly.pdbx_strand_id
1 'polypeptide(L)'
;VSFGGAAPLANPYAMEIAIHECGSLRITIAALAGVIGKIFGKKGWFYMVAGSQSALIDDPPASIPPFDYAVIPGPENSFEMCNKIKERTGCRAAVIDANDLGDAWAVGFTDGIDKRKLEIALSDNPAENEDQRTPIVIVKGL
;
A
#
# COMPACT_ATOMS: atom_id res chain seq x y z
N VAL A 1 -11.26 -20.65 0.45
CA VAL A 1 -10.52 -20.78 -0.83
C VAL A 1 -9.34 -19.85 -0.69
N SER A 2 -8.13 -20.39 -0.51
CA SER A 2 -6.94 -19.56 -0.37
C SER A 2 -6.55 -19.06 -1.78
N PHE A 3 -6.47 -17.74 -1.95
CA PHE A 3 -6.10 -17.10 -3.22
C PHE A 3 -4.57 -16.93 -3.35
N GLY A 4 -3.79 -17.68 -2.55
CA GLY A 4 -2.33 -17.61 -2.51
C GLY A 4 -1.69 -17.81 -3.89
N GLY A 5 -1.34 -16.70 -4.53
CA GLY A 5 -0.77 -16.63 -5.89
C GLY A 5 -1.45 -15.63 -6.82
N ALA A 6 -2.62 -15.10 -6.46
CA ALA A 6 -3.30 -14.03 -7.19
C ALA A 6 -3.09 -12.67 -6.51
N ALA A 7 -3.27 -11.57 -7.26
CA ALA A 7 -3.21 -10.22 -6.68
C ALA A 7 -4.27 -10.06 -5.56
N PRO A 8 -4.04 -9.21 -4.54
CA PRO A 8 -4.94 -9.11 -3.38
C PRO A 8 -6.42 -8.92 -3.73
N LEU A 9 -6.71 -8.11 -4.76
CA LEU A 9 -8.07 -7.86 -5.24
C LEU A 9 -8.71 -9.05 -6.00
N ALA A 10 -8.03 -10.17 -6.16
CA ALA A 10 -8.66 -11.42 -6.60
C ALA A 10 -9.53 -12.04 -5.49
N ASN A 11 -9.27 -11.67 -4.23
CA ASN A 11 -10.10 -12.02 -3.10
C ASN A 11 -11.40 -11.19 -3.12
N PRO A 12 -12.59 -11.82 -3.11
CA PRO A 12 -13.86 -11.10 -3.18
C PRO A 12 -14.08 -10.17 -1.98
N TYR A 13 -13.55 -10.51 -0.80
CA TYR A 13 -13.66 -9.62 0.37
C TYR A 13 -12.80 -8.37 0.19
N ALA A 14 -11.59 -8.50 -0.38
CA ALA A 14 -10.74 -7.36 -0.70
C ALA A 14 -11.35 -6.50 -1.83
N MET A 15 -11.97 -7.13 -2.83
CA MET A 15 -12.71 -6.42 -3.87
C MET A 15 -13.91 -5.65 -3.31
N GLU A 16 -14.65 -6.22 -2.35
CA GLU A 16 -15.76 -5.52 -1.70
C GLU A 16 -15.28 -4.27 -0.96
N ILE A 17 -14.15 -4.37 -0.23
CA ILE A 17 -13.51 -3.20 0.40
C ILE A 17 -13.11 -2.16 -0.66
N ALA A 18 -12.49 -2.58 -1.77
CA ALA A 18 -12.14 -1.67 -2.86
C ALA A 18 -13.38 -0.98 -3.48
N ILE A 19 -14.50 -1.70 -3.61
CA ILE A 19 -15.78 -1.13 -4.09
C ILE A 19 -16.32 -0.11 -3.09
N HIS A 20 -16.25 -0.40 -1.79
CA HIS A 20 -16.70 0.50 -0.74
C HIS A 20 -15.87 1.79 -0.71
N GLU A 21 -14.54 1.69 -0.84
CA GLU A 21 -13.63 2.84 -0.80
C GLU A 21 -13.62 3.67 -2.08
N CYS A 22 -13.57 3.00 -3.25
CA CYS A 22 -13.40 3.68 -4.53
C CYS A 22 -14.73 3.97 -5.24
N GLY A 23 -15.80 3.29 -4.86
CA GLY A 23 -17.12 3.33 -5.48
C GLY A 23 -17.30 2.30 -6.59
N SER A 24 -18.47 1.66 -6.62
CA SER A 24 -18.81 0.57 -7.56
C SER A 24 -18.69 0.96 -9.03
N LEU A 25 -19.16 2.16 -9.41
CA LEU A 25 -19.04 2.66 -10.78
C LEU A 25 -17.57 2.82 -11.19
N ARG A 26 -16.74 3.37 -10.29
CA ARG A 26 -15.32 3.60 -10.54
C ARG A 26 -14.56 2.28 -10.70
N ILE A 27 -14.82 1.31 -9.83
CA ILE A 27 -14.22 -0.04 -9.93
C ILE A 27 -14.65 -0.73 -11.24
N THR A 28 -15.90 -0.58 -11.66
CA THR A 28 -16.37 -1.15 -12.93
C THR A 28 -15.62 -0.56 -14.13
N ILE A 29 -15.45 0.77 -14.16
CA ILE A 29 -14.67 1.45 -15.20
C ILE A 29 -13.19 1.04 -15.12
N ALA A 30 -12.63 0.90 -13.91
CA ALA A 30 -11.26 0.46 -13.71
C ALA A 30 -11.02 -0.96 -14.22
N ALA A 31 -11.98 -1.88 -14.03
CA ALA A 31 -11.93 -3.23 -14.58
C ALA A 31 -11.85 -3.21 -16.11
N LEU A 32 -12.70 -2.41 -16.77
CA LEU A 32 -12.66 -2.22 -18.23
C LEU A 32 -11.31 -1.63 -18.68
N ALA A 33 -10.82 -0.60 -17.99
CA ALA A 33 -9.52 0.01 -18.27
C ALA A 33 -8.37 -0.99 -18.10
N GLY A 34 -8.43 -1.88 -17.11
CA GLY A 34 -7.47 -2.95 -16.92
C GLY A 34 -7.44 -3.95 -18.08
N VAL A 35 -8.61 -4.33 -18.61
CA VAL A 35 -8.72 -5.20 -19.80
C VAL A 35 -8.13 -4.51 -21.03
N ILE A 36 -8.47 -3.24 -21.26
CA ILE A 36 -7.92 -2.44 -22.36
C ILE A 36 -6.39 -2.33 -22.24
N GLY A 37 -5.89 -2.02 -21.04
CA GLY A 37 -4.45 -1.95 -20.76
C GLY A 37 -3.74 -3.25 -21.15
N LYS A 38 -4.30 -4.41 -20.77
CA LYS A 38 -3.75 -5.73 -21.15
C LYS A 38 -3.68 -5.94 -22.66
N ILE A 39 -4.70 -5.51 -23.42
CA ILE A 39 -4.72 -5.60 -24.90
C ILE A 39 -3.56 -4.80 -25.50
N PHE A 40 -3.23 -3.63 -24.93
CA PHE A 40 -2.11 -2.79 -25.36
C PHE A 40 -0.77 -3.13 -24.68
N GLY A 41 -0.69 -4.21 -23.90
CA GLY A 41 0.52 -4.59 -23.16
C GLY A 41 0.93 -3.63 -22.05
N LYS A 42 0.01 -2.77 -21.57
CA LYS A 42 0.24 -1.82 -20.47
C LYS A 42 -0.31 -2.39 -19.17
N LYS A 43 0.51 -2.38 -18.11
CA LYS A 43 0.12 -2.81 -16.76
C LYS A 43 -0.35 -1.61 -15.92
N GLY A 44 -1.11 -1.87 -14.85
CA GLY A 44 -1.46 -0.86 -13.85
C GLY A 44 -2.66 0.05 -14.18
N TRP A 45 -3.30 -0.10 -15.35
CA TRP A 45 -4.44 0.73 -15.76
C TRP A 45 -5.66 0.61 -14.83
N PHE A 46 -5.85 -0.58 -14.24
CA PHE A 46 -6.85 -0.76 -13.20
C PHE A 46 -6.60 0.21 -12.03
N TYR A 47 -5.42 0.17 -11.41
CA TYR A 47 -5.09 0.98 -10.24
C TYR A 47 -5.04 2.49 -10.54
N MET A 48 -4.61 2.88 -11.74
CA MET A 48 -4.66 4.29 -12.17
C MET A 48 -6.09 4.85 -12.17
N VAL A 49 -7.07 4.03 -12.55
CA VAL A 49 -8.48 4.43 -12.58
C VAL A 49 -9.15 4.22 -11.23
N ALA A 50 -8.98 3.06 -10.60
CA ALA A 50 -9.55 2.72 -9.30
C ALA A 50 -9.10 3.68 -8.20
N GLY A 51 -7.84 4.11 -8.25
CA GLY A 51 -7.23 5.01 -7.28
C GLY A 51 -6.08 4.33 -6.54
N SER A 52 -5.12 5.13 -6.09
CA SER A 52 -3.92 4.66 -5.37
C SER A 52 -4.25 3.83 -4.14
N GLN A 53 -5.33 4.16 -3.42
CA GLN A 53 -5.76 3.42 -2.22
C GLN A 53 -6.09 1.96 -2.50
N SER A 54 -6.73 1.65 -3.65
CA SER A 54 -7.02 0.26 -4.04
C SER A 54 -5.78 -0.61 -4.24
N ALA A 55 -4.61 0.00 -4.49
CA ALA A 55 -3.36 -0.70 -4.64
C ALA A 55 -2.68 -1.01 -3.29
N LEU A 56 -3.16 -0.41 -2.20
CA LEU A 56 -2.67 -0.57 -0.83
C LEU A 56 -3.53 -1.55 -0.02
N ILE A 57 -4.50 -2.22 -0.65
CA ILE A 57 -5.37 -3.19 0.02
C ILE A 57 -4.64 -4.53 0.05
N ASP A 58 -4.45 -5.03 1.27
CA ASP A 58 -3.87 -6.33 1.55
C ASP A 58 -4.94 -7.36 1.93
N ASP A 59 -4.82 -8.59 1.42
CA ASP A 59 -5.76 -9.67 1.65
C ASP A 59 -5.17 -10.81 2.51
N PRO A 60 -5.99 -11.56 3.24
CA PRO A 60 -5.50 -12.67 4.06
C PRO A 60 -4.71 -13.74 3.28
N PRO A 61 -3.56 -14.23 3.78
CA PRO A 61 -2.97 -13.94 5.09
C PRO A 61 -1.84 -12.90 5.01
N ALA A 62 -2.17 -11.61 4.84
CA ALA A 62 -1.17 -10.53 4.84
C ALA A 62 -0.90 -9.92 6.24
N SER A 63 -1.40 -10.53 7.31
CA SER A 63 -1.22 -10.00 8.67
C SER A 63 -0.99 -11.09 9.70
N ILE A 64 -0.56 -10.67 10.90
CA ILE A 64 -0.29 -11.55 12.03
C ILE A 64 -1.55 -11.78 12.89
N PRO A 65 -1.66 -12.92 13.60
CA PRO A 65 -2.75 -13.14 14.55
C PRO A 65 -2.85 -12.03 15.61
N PRO A 66 -4.07 -11.59 15.99
CA PRO A 66 -5.38 -12.15 15.63
C PRO A 66 -6.01 -11.50 14.40
N PHE A 67 -5.25 -10.82 13.52
CA PHE A 67 -5.79 -10.11 12.35
C PHE A 67 -5.45 -10.79 11.02
N ASP A 68 -4.89 -11.99 11.07
CA ASP A 68 -4.48 -12.83 9.94
C ASP A 68 -5.64 -13.25 9.01
N TYR A 69 -6.88 -13.00 9.43
CA TYR A 69 -8.10 -13.21 8.64
C TYR A 69 -8.71 -11.93 8.07
N ALA A 70 -8.18 -10.75 8.41
CA ALA A 70 -8.75 -9.46 8.02
C ALA A 70 -8.20 -8.98 6.68
N VAL A 71 -9.06 -8.33 5.89
CA VAL A 71 -8.60 -7.46 4.80
C VAL A 71 -8.15 -6.15 5.44
N ILE A 72 -6.98 -5.66 5.05
CA ILE A 72 -6.40 -4.42 5.58
C ILE A 72 -6.45 -3.38 4.46
N PRO A 73 -7.24 -2.31 4.62
CA PRO A 73 -7.22 -1.20 3.68
C PRO A 73 -5.97 -0.33 3.86
N GLY A 74 -5.66 0.45 2.82
CA GLY A 74 -4.56 1.40 2.85
C GLY A 74 -4.76 2.50 3.90
N PRO A 75 -3.68 3.09 4.43
CA PRO A 75 -3.78 4.16 5.41
C PRO A 75 -4.39 5.43 4.79
N GLU A 76 -5.37 5.99 5.50
CA GLU A 76 -5.95 7.29 5.18
C GLU A 76 -5.12 8.44 5.76
N ASN A 77 -5.13 9.60 5.08
CA ASN A 77 -4.53 10.84 5.59
C ASN A 77 -3.05 10.72 6.00
N SER A 78 -2.28 9.83 5.35
CA SER A 78 -0.88 9.53 5.69
C SER A 78 0.03 10.76 5.77
N PHE A 79 -0.17 11.75 4.89
CA PHE A 79 0.57 13.02 4.95
C PHE A 79 0.25 13.83 6.20
N GLU A 80 -1.02 13.93 6.58
CA GLU A 80 -1.44 14.64 7.79
C GLU A 80 -0.90 13.93 9.04
N MET A 81 -0.98 12.60 9.08
CA MET A 81 -0.41 11.81 10.17
C MET A 81 1.11 12.04 10.30
N CYS A 82 1.84 12.01 9.19
CA CYS A 82 3.28 12.31 9.19
C CYS A 82 3.59 13.70 9.75
N ASN A 83 2.81 14.72 9.34
CA ASN A 83 2.98 16.08 9.84
C ASN A 83 2.72 16.16 11.36
N LYS A 84 1.67 15.50 11.87
CA LYS A 84 1.41 15.40 13.32
C LYS A 84 2.55 14.73 14.08
N ILE A 85 3.16 13.68 13.52
CA ILE A 85 4.33 13.03 14.13
C ILE A 85 5.50 14.02 14.20
N LYS A 86 5.77 14.77 13.13
CA LYS A 86 6.83 15.78 13.09
C LYS A 86 6.59 16.92 14.07
N GLU A 87 5.37 17.41 14.19
CA GLU A 87 5.01 18.44 15.17
C GLU A 87 5.27 17.98 16.62
N ARG A 88 4.96 16.72 16.94
CA ARG A 88 5.09 16.19 18.30
C ARG A 88 6.50 15.76 18.67
N THR A 89 7.30 15.31 17.69
CA THR A 89 8.61 14.68 17.94
C THR A 89 9.78 15.53 17.46
N GLY A 90 9.55 16.48 16.57
CA GLY A 90 10.60 17.20 15.84
C GLY A 90 11.27 16.39 14.72
N CYS A 91 10.95 15.10 14.59
CA CYS A 91 11.52 14.21 13.57
C CYS A 91 10.68 14.24 12.29
N ARG A 92 11.33 14.21 11.13
CA ARG A 92 10.62 13.92 9.86
C ARG A 92 10.04 12.51 9.92
N ALA A 93 8.88 12.32 9.27
CA ALA A 93 8.15 11.06 9.30
C ALA A 93 7.66 10.67 7.90
N ALA A 94 7.54 9.36 7.68
CA ALA A 94 6.95 8.78 6.49
C ALA A 94 6.15 7.53 6.87
N VAL A 95 5.09 7.26 6.11
CA VAL A 95 4.39 5.98 6.04
C VAL A 95 4.86 5.28 4.79
N ILE A 96 5.35 4.06 4.97
CA ILE A 96 5.90 3.24 3.90
C ILE A 96 5.04 1.99 3.79
N ASP A 97 4.56 1.74 2.58
CA ASP A 97 4.06 0.45 2.16
C ASP A 97 5.22 -0.28 1.47
N ALA A 98 5.66 -1.41 1.99
CA ALA A 98 6.82 -2.15 1.48
C ALA A 98 6.47 -3.63 1.35
N ASN A 99 7.01 -4.26 0.30
CA ASN A 99 6.84 -5.68 0.05
C ASN A 99 8.18 -6.33 -0.28
N ASP A 100 8.23 -7.66 -0.18
CA ASP A 100 9.45 -8.44 -0.40
C ASP A 100 9.80 -8.65 -1.88
N LEU A 101 9.08 -7.98 -2.79
CA LEU A 101 9.35 -8.03 -4.24
C LEU A 101 10.35 -6.96 -4.68
N GLY A 102 10.95 -6.23 -3.74
CA GLY A 102 11.93 -5.19 -4.04
C GLY A 102 11.31 -3.82 -4.29
N ASP A 103 10.07 -3.59 -3.83
CA ASP A 103 9.35 -2.34 -3.99
C ASP A 103 8.91 -1.80 -2.63
N ALA A 104 9.17 -0.51 -2.41
CA ALA A 104 8.61 0.26 -1.31
C ALA A 104 8.01 1.56 -1.86
N TRP A 105 6.88 1.96 -1.29
CA TRP A 105 6.14 3.14 -1.63
C TRP A 105 5.94 4.02 -0.40
N ALA A 106 6.49 5.24 -0.44
CA ALA A 106 6.13 6.27 0.52
C ALA A 106 4.75 6.83 0.20
N VAL A 107 3.74 6.32 0.91
CA VAL A 107 2.31 6.67 0.76
C VAL A 107 1.93 7.94 1.51
N GLY A 108 2.80 8.41 2.41
CA GLY A 108 2.75 9.74 3.01
C GLY A 108 4.08 10.09 3.65
N PHE A 109 4.46 11.37 3.66
CA PHE A 109 5.72 11.82 4.22
C PHE A 109 5.72 13.33 4.48
N THR A 110 6.57 13.79 5.41
CA THR A 110 6.74 15.22 5.70
C THR A 110 7.73 15.91 4.76
N ASP A 111 7.64 17.24 4.67
CA ASP A 111 8.58 18.07 3.91
C ASP A 111 10.05 17.84 4.30
N GLY A 112 10.89 17.84 3.27
CA GLY A 112 12.34 17.65 3.36
C GLY A 112 12.80 16.19 3.26
N ILE A 113 11.89 15.24 3.10
CA ILE A 113 12.22 13.85 2.75
C ILE A 113 12.42 13.75 1.23
N ASP A 114 13.56 13.19 0.83
CA ASP A 114 13.75 12.72 -0.55
C ASP A 114 13.03 11.38 -0.71
N LYS A 115 11.81 11.44 -1.23
CA LYS A 115 10.93 10.28 -1.44
C LYS A 115 11.66 9.13 -2.13
N ARG A 116 12.37 9.42 -3.23
CA ARG A 116 13.00 8.38 -4.05
C ARG A 116 14.12 7.69 -3.29
N LYS A 117 14.96 8.44 -2.57
CA LYS A 117 16.01 7.83 -1.75
C LYS A 117 15.43 6.98 -0.62
N LEU A 118 14.35 7.44 0.00
CA LEU A 118 13.69 6.69 1.08
C LEU A 118 13.09 5.38 0.56
N GLU A 119 12.40 5.41 -0.58
CA GLU A 119 11.85 4.20 -1.22
C GLU A 119 12.96 3.21 -1.62
N ILE A 120 14.07 3.69 -2.18
CA ILE A 120 15.23 2.83 -2.50
C ILE A 120 15.86 2.25 -1.23
N ALA A 121 15.95 3.03 -0.15
CA ALA A 121 16.57 2.59 1.10
C ALA A 121 15.73 1.54 1.85
N LEU A 122 14.44 1.41 1.52
CA LEU A 122 13.50 0.51 2.17
C LEU A 122 12.92 -0.55 1.22
N SER A 123 13.39 -0.60 -0.03
CA SER A 123 12.83 -1.47 -1.08
C SER A 123 13.00 -2.96 -0.79
N ASP A 124 14.01 -3.32 -0.02
CA ASP A 124 14.27 -4.69 0.44
C ASP A 124 13.54 -5.03 1.74
N ASN A 125 12.58 -4.19 2.16
CA ASN A 125 11.79 -4.35 3.39
C ASN A 125 12.68 -4.68 4.61
N PRO A 126 13.71 -3.86 4.92
CA PRO A 126 14.72 -4.20 5.93
C PRO A 126 14.16 -4.19 7.36
N ALA A 127 12.93 -3.69 7.53
CA ALA A 127 12.21 -3.72 8.78
C ALA A 127 11.69 -5.13 9.09
N GLU A 128 11.39 -5.97 8.10
CA GLU A 128 10.66 -7.24 8.27
C GLU A 128 9.39 -7.08 9.12
N ASN A 129 8.36 -6.46 8.55
CA ASN A 129 7.12 -6.13 9.28
C ASN A 129 6.31 -7.36 9.74
N GLU A 130 6.54 -8.54 9.16
CA GLU A 130 5.83 -9.78 9.48
C GLU A 130 6.37 -10.44 10.77
N ASP A 131 7.45 -11.22 10.66
CA ASP A 131 7.95 -12.05 11.75
C ASP A 131 8.62 -11.24 12.87
N GLN A 132 9.36 -10.18 12.53
CA GLN A 132 10.07 -9.35 13.50
C GLN A 132 9.18 -8.33 14.21
N ARG A 133 8.00 -8.04 13.63
CA ARG A 133 6.98 -7.13 14.20
C ARG A 133 7.54 -5.75 14.53
N THR A 134 8.23 -5.17 13.56
CA THR A 134 9.01 -3.93 13.66
C THR A 134 8.42 -2.81 12.79
N PRO A 135 7.16 -2.40 13.02
CA PRO A 135 6.44 -1.46 12.16
C PRO A 135 6.97 -0.01 12.22
N ILE A 136 7.96 0.26 13.07
CA ILE A 136 8.56 1.59 13.26
C ILE A 136 10.07 1.46 13.13
N VAL A 137 10.63 2.17 12.15
CA VAL A 137 12.08 2.23 11.91
C VAL A 137 12.61 3.66 12.01
N ILE A 138 13.86 3.79 12.46
CA ILE A 138 14.57 5.08 12.47
C ILE A 138 15.55 5.07 11.31
N VAL A 139 15.33 5.94 10.34
CA VAL A 139 16.23 6.12 9.21
C VAL A 139 17.18 7.28 9.48
N LYS A 140 18.48 7.06 9.31
CA LYS A 140 19.53 8.06 9.51
C LYS A 140 20.37 8.23 8.24
N GLY A 141 20.77 9.47 7.97
CA GLY A 141 21.70 9.79 6.88
C GLY A 141 21.07 9.90 5.49
N LEU A 142 19.74 10.04 5.42
CA LEU A 142 19.00 10.34 4.19
C LEU A 142 18.54 11.81 4.13
#